data_AF-A0A2D7CMW4-F1
#
_entry.id   AF-A0A2D7CMW4-F1
#
_cell.length_a   1.000
_cell.length_b   1.000
_cell.length_c   1.000
_cell.angle_alpha   90.00
_cell.angle_beta   90.00
_cell.angle_gamma   90.00
#
_symmetry.space_group_name_H-M   'P 1'
#
loop_
_entity.id
_entity.type
_entity.pdbx_description
1 polymer ?
#
loop_
_entity_poly.entity_id
_entity_poly.type
_entity_poly.pdbx_seq_one_letter_code
_entity_poly.pdbx_strand_id
1 'polypeptide(L)'
;MEKSGKHGKGVENYYNRDSSSDRKYIAHFKNDYRSGEGKVYKLENNELFYEGTFKNGIIVKGKKYGNDGELLLHLSFDLKIQLFSYIFFHVKKAI
;
A
#
# COMPACT_ATOMS: atom_id res chain seq x y z
N MET A 1 -15.55 -16.30 26.05
CA MET A 1 -14.51 -16.90 25.18
C MET A 1 -13.88 -15.80 24.37
N GLU A 2 -12.69 -15.35 24.76
CA GLU A 2 -11.94 -14.35 24.00
C GLU A 2 -11.46 -15.04 22.73
N LYS A 3 -11.91 -14.57 21.57
CA LYS A 3 -11.56 -15.17 20.28
C LYS A 3 -10.05 -14.95 20.09
N SER A 4 -9.27 -16.02 20.05
CA SER A 4 -7.82 -15.99 19.85
C SER A 4 -7.51 -15.57 18.40
N GLY A 5 -7.70 -14.30 18.08
CA GLY A 5 -7.40 -13.74 16.77
C GLY A 5 -6.02 -13.09 16.74
N LYS A 6 -5.42 -12.97 15.55
CA LYS A 6 -4.17 -12.23 15.36
C LYS A 6 -4.39 -10.79 15.86
N HIS A 7 -3.51 -10.35 16.76
CA HIS A 7 -3.50 -9.01 17.33
C HIS A 7 -2.07 -8.47 17.40
N GLY A 8 -1.88 -7.17 17.11
CA GLY A 8 -0.57 -6.53 17.15
C GLY A 8 0.22 -6.64 15.84
N LYS A 9 1.53 -6.32 15.87
CA LYS A 9 2.39 -6.38 14.68
C LYS A 9 2.64 -7.83 14.27
N GLY A 10 2.59 -8.13 12.98
CA GLY A 10 2.84 -9.47 12.48
C GLY A 10 3.24 -9.52 11.01
N VAL A 11 3.54 -10.74 10.58
CA VAL A 11 3.82 -11.09 9.18
C VAL A 11 2.87 -12.20 8.75
N GLU A 12 2.27 -12.07 7.58
CA GLU A 12 1.42 -13.09 6.97
C GLU A 12 1.90 -13.35 5.54
N ASN A 13 2.14 -14.62 5.20
CA ASN A 13 2.45 -15.02 3.83
C ASN A 13 1.19 -15.62 3.20
N TYR A 14 0.91 -15.20 1.98
CA TYR A 14 -0.17 -15.72 1.15
C TYR A 14 0.46 -16.40 -0.07
N TYR A 15 0.16 -17.68 -0.23
CA TYR A 15 0.63 -18.49 -1.35
C TYR A 15 -0.55 -18.82 -2.26
N ASN A 16 -0.40 -18.56 -3.56
CA ASN A 16 -1.32 -18.95 -4.61
C ASN A 16 -0.77 -20.20 -5.33
N ARG A 17 -1.66 -20.94 -6.00
CA ARG A 17 -1.35 -22.23 -6.66
C ARG A 17 -0.17 -22.13 -7.64
N ASP A 18 -0.08 -21.03 -8.38
CA ASP A 18 0.91 -20.84 -9.44
C ASP A 18 2.07 -19.92 -9.00
N SER A 19 2.14 -19.56 -7.71
CA SER A 19 3.14 -18.68 -7.08
C SER A 19 3.29 -17.24 -7.63
N SER A 20 2.78 -16.94 -8.83
CA SER A 20 2.85 -15.64 -9.50
C SER A 20 2.24 -14.48 -8.70
N SER A 21 1.34 -14.80 -7.77
CA SER A 21 0.70 -13.82 -6.89
C SER A 21 0.99 -14.07 -5.41
N ASP A 22 2.11 -14.72 -5.09
CA ASP A 22 2.52 -14.91 -3.69
C ASP A 22 2.83 -13.55 -3.08
N ARG A 23 2.30 -13.30 -1.88
CA ARG A 23 2.42 -12.01 -1.18
C ARG A 23 2.82 -12.18 0.27
N LYS A 24 3.69 -11.29 0.74
CA LYS A 24 4.06 -11.15 2.15
C LYS A 24 3.49 -9.85 2.69
N TYR A 25 2.68 -9.96 3.72
CA TYR A 25 2.07 -8.83 4.42
C TYR A 25 2.84 -8.57 5.70
N ILE A 26 3.23 -7.33 5.91
CA ILE A 26 3.81 -6.84 7.17
C ILE A 26 2.89 -5.74 7.67
N ALA A 27 2.08 -6.02 8.69
CA ALA A 27 1.04 -5.11 9.15
C ALA A 27 0.74 -5.28 10.63
N HIS A 28 -0.04 -4.35 11.18
CA HIS A 28 -0.77 -4.59 12.41
C HIS A 28 -2.02 -5.44 12.12
N PHE A 29 -2.36 -6.32 13.05
CA PHE A 29 -3.54 -7.17 13.01
C PHE A 29 -4.47 -6.82 14.17
N LYS A 30 -5.76 -6.89 13.89
CA LYS A 30 -6.83 -6.74 14.88
C LYS A 30 -7.96 -7.67 14.50
N ASN A 31 -8.26 -8.63 15.38
CA ASN A 31 -9.30 -9.64 15.18
C ASN A 31 -9.12 -10.42 13.86
N ASP A 32 -7.89 -10.89 13.60
CA ASP A 32 -7.49 -11.60 12.36
C ASP A 32 -7.40 -10.75 11.10
N TYR A 33 -7.86 -9.50 11.13
CA TYR A 33 -7.78 -8.60 9.98
C TYR A 33 -6.55 -7.69 10.05
N ARG A 34 -5.95 -7.44 8.88
CA ARG A 34 -4.96 -6.38 8.70
C ARG A 34 -5.59 -5.02 9.03
N SER A 35 -4.95 -4.23 9.87
CA SER A 35 -5.46 -2.96 10.40
C SER A 35 -4.31 -2.00 10.67
N GLY A 36 -4.49 -0.71 10.40
CA GLY A 36 -3.43 0.29 10.57
C GLY A 36 -2.39 0.23 9.45
N GLU A 37 -1.21 0.80 9.68
CA GLU A 37 -0.14 0.84 8.67
C GLU A 37 0.39 -0.56 8.35
N GLY A 38 0.66 -0.80 7.08
CA GLY A 38 1.25 -2.04 6.61
C GLY A 38 1.86 -1.95 5.21
N LYS A 39 2.59 -2.99 4.86
CA LYS A 39 3.25 -3.17 3.57
C LYS A 39 2.96 -4.55 3.01
N VAL A 40 2.85 -4.63 1.70
CA VAL A 40 2.68 -5.87 0.95
C VAL A 40 3.84 -5.99 -0.01
N TYR A 41 4.50 -7.13 0.02
CA TYR A 41 5.61 -7.45 -0.86
C TYR A 41 5.24 -8.62 -1.77
N LYS A 42 5.78 -8.66 -2.97
CA LYS A 42 5.77 -9.88 -3.79
C LYS A 42 6.75 -10.87 -3.18
N LEU A 43 6.35 -12.11 -2.96
CA LEU A 43 7.24 -13.09 -2.34
C LEU A 43 8.38 -13.55 -3.26
N GLU A 44 8.15 -13.53 -4.58
CA GLU A 44 9.12 -13.94 -5.60
C GLU A 44 10.45 -13.16 -5.52
N ASN A 45 10.37 -11.83 -5.38
CA ASN A 45 11.52 -10.92 -5.43
C ASN A 45 11.60 -9.95 -4.24
N ASN A 46 10.68 -10.06 -3.28
CA ASN A 46 10.57 -9.18 -2.12
C ASN A 46 10.40 -7.69 -2.49
N GLU A 47 9.87 -7.39 -3.67
CA GLU A 47 9.54 -6.03 -4.08
C GLU A 47 8.32 -5.50 -3.37
N LEU A 48 8.35 -4.22 -3.03
CA LEU A 48 7.20 -3.52 -2.47
C LEU A 48 6.10 -3.45 -3.54
N PHE A 49 4.94 -4.02 -3.22
CA PHE A 49 3.76 -4.03 -4.08
C PHE A 49 2.71 -3.04 -3.61
N TYR A 50 2.55 -2.89 -2.29
CA TYR A 50 1.72 -1.86 -1.68
C TYR A 50 2.30 -1.37 -0.35
N GLU A 51 2.03 -0.12 -0.03
CA GLU A 51 2.18 0.41 1.32
C GLU A 51 1.03 1.35 1.67
N GLY A 52 0.57 1.30 2.93
CA GLY A 52 -0.41 2.24 3.44
C GLY A 52 -1.27 1.68 4.57
N THR A 53 -2.43 2.32 4.77
CA THR A 53 -3.33 2.04 5.88
C THR A 53 -4.38 0.99 5.50
N PHE A 54 -4.48 -0.05 6.32
CA PHE A 54 -5.50 -1.10 6.25
C PHE A 54 -6.62 -0.85 7.27
N LYS A 55 -7.85 -1.19 6.89
CA LYS A 55 -9.02 -1.24 7.77
C LYS A 55 -9.79 -2.51 7.47
N ASN A 56 -9.85 -3.42 8.44
CA ASN A 56 -10.52 -4.73 8.32
C ASN A 56 -10.07 -5.53 7.08
N GLY A 57 -8.77 -5.54 6.79
CA GLY A 57 -8.19 -6.24 5.64
C GLY A 57 -8.16 -5.46 4.33
N ILE A 58 -8.87 -4.34 4.25
CA ILE A 58 -9.01 -3.51 3.04
C ILE A 58 -8.06 -2.31 3.12
N ILE A 59 -7.37 -2.00 2.02
CA ILE A 59 -6.54 -0.79 1.92
C ILE A 59 -7.47 0.41 1.76
N VAL A 60 -7.34 1.41 2.65
CA VAL A 60 -8.14 2.63 2.61
C VAL A 60 -7.33 3.86 2.19
N LYS A 61 -6.01 3.83 2.37
CA LYS A 61 -5.06 4.86 1.94
C LYS A 61 -3.73 4.19 1.61
N GLY A 62 -2.99 4.70 0.64
CA GLY A 62 -1.66 4.18 0.35
C GLY A 62 -1.24 4.30 -1.11
N LYS A 63 -0.20 3.57 -1.45
CA LYS A 63 0.40 3.53 -2.78
C LYS A 63 0.47 2.10 -3.29
N LYS A 64 0.26 1.95 -4.59
CA LYS A 64 0.50 0.72 -5.35
C LYS A 64 1.72 0.90 -6.22
N TYR A 65 2.57 -0.11 -6.22
CA TYR A 65 3.76 -0.16 -7.07
C TYR A 65 3.64 -1.29 -8.10
N GLY A 66 4.27 -1.09 -9.25
CA GLY A 66 4.31 -2.07 -10.34
C GLY A 66 5.47 -3.04 -10.24
N ASN A 67 6.00 -3.46 -11.39
CA ASN A 67 7.08 -4.45 -11.46
C ASN A 67 8.47 -3.85 -11.32
N ASP A 68 8.63 -2.56 -11.55
CA ASP A 68 9.91 -1.87 -11.49
C ASP A 68 9.95 -0.85 -10.33
N GLY A 69 9.03 -1.00 -9.36
CA GLY A 69 8.86 -0.06 -8.25
C GLY A 69 8.22 1.27 -8.65
N GLU A 70 7.70 1.38 -9.88
CA GLU A 70 6.99 2.55 -10.37
C GLU A 70 5.66 2.72 -9.64
N LEU A 71 5.31 3.97 -9.30
CA LEU A 71 4.05 4.28 -8.64
C LEU A 71 2.89 4.17 -9.65
N LEU A 72 2.06 3.14 -9.51
CA LEU A 72 0.90 2.91 -10.37
C LEU A 72 -0.35 3.64 -9.88
N LEU A 73 -0.51 3.74 -8.57
CA LEU A 73 -1.70 4.35 -7.97
C LEU A 73 -1.36 4.95 -6.61
N HIS A 74 -1.86 6.16 -6.37
CA HIS A 74 -1.89 6.77 -5.05
C HIS A 74 -3.35 6.89 -4.61
N LEU A 75 -3.73 6.10 -3.60
CA LEU A 75 -5.01 6.20 -2.92
C LEU A 75 -4.87 7.16 -1.74
N SER A 76 -5.21 8.42 -1.94
CA SER A 76 -5.39 9.39 -0.87
C SER A 76 -6.82 9.92 -0.89
N PHE A 77 -7.54 9.77 0.23
CA PHE A 77 -8.74 10.56 0.50
C PHE A 77 -8.34 11.97 0.97
N ASP A 78 -7.39 12.60 0.28
CA ASP A 78 -7.21 14.03 0.41
C ASP A 78 -8.06 14.68 -0.65
N LEU A 79 -9.22 15.19 -0.21
CA LEU A 79 -10.04 16.19 -0.90
C LEU A 79 -9.31 17.56 -0.93
N LYS A 80 -7.98 17.51 -1.11
CA LYS A 80 -7.09 18.62 -1.37
C LYS A 80 -6.34 18.23 -2.64
N ILE A 81 -7.07 18.31 -3.76
CA ILE A 81 -6.44 18.65 -5.04
C ILE A 81 -5.79 20.01 -4.80
N GLN A 82 -4.56 19.98 -4.29
CA GLN A 82 -3.74 21.16 -4.20
C GLN A 82 -3.27 21.38 -5.63
N LEU A 83 -4.01 22.22 -6.37
CA LEU A 83 -3.63 22.76 -7.67
C LEU A 83 -2.20 23.34 -7.56
N PHE A 84 -1.19 22.54 -7.84
CA PHE A 84 0.20 23.00 -7.91
C PHE A 84 0.94 22.47 -9.15
N SER A 85 0.21 22.12 -10.21
CA SER A 85 0.81 21.78 -11.50
C SER A 85 0.46 22.73 -12.65
N TYR A 86 -0.33 23.79 -12.45
CA TYR A 86 -0.76 24.66 -13.57
C TYR A 86 -0.09 26.04 -13.65
N ILE A 87 0.86 26.39 -12.78
CA ILE A 87 1.62 27.65 -12.90
C ILE A 87 3.12 27.39 -12.77
N PHE A 88 3.66 26.47 -13.58
CA PHE A 88 5.11 26.41 -13.85
C PHE A 88 5.39 26.03 -15.30
N PHE A 89 4.60 26.56 -16.23
CA PHE A 89 4.92 26.54 -17.65
C PHE A 89 4.34 27.80 -18.31
N HIS A 90 4.84 28.98 -17.94
CA HIS A 90 4.99 30.10 -18.86
C HIS A 90 6.26 30.88 -18.48
N VAL A 91 7.37 30.36 -19.00
CA VAL A 91 8.50 31.10 -19.57
C VAL A 91 9.03 32.29 -18.76
N LYS A 92 10.06 32.02 -17.95
CA LYS A 92 11.21 32.93 -17.85
C LYS A 92 12.04 32.80 -19.13
N LYS A 93 11.91 33.76 -20.06
CA LYS A 93 12.99 34.24 -20.94
C LYS A 93 12.53 35.44 -21.77
N ALA A 94 13.46 36.36 -21.97
CA ALA A 94 13.41 37.59 -22.79
C ALA A 94 12.84 38.84 -22.10
N ILE A 95 13.67 39.47 -21.26
CA ILE A 95 14.02 40.90 -21.41
C ILE A 95 15.54 40.97 -21.44
#